data_AF-A0AAU9Q2C1-F1
#
_entry.id   AF-A0AAU9Q2C1-F1
#
_cell.length_a   1.000
_cell.length_b   1.000
_cell.length_c   1.000
_cell.angle_alpha   90.00
_cell.angle_beta   90.00
_cell.angle_gamma   90.00
#
_symmetry.space_group_name_H-M   'P 1'
#
loop_
_entity.id
_entity.type
_entity.pdbx_description
1 polymer ?
#
loop_
_entity_poly.entity_id
_entity_poly.type
_entity_poly.pdbx_seq_one_letter_code
_entity_poly.pdbx_strand_id
1 'polypeptide(L)'
;MNNEAKQLFHHLCKQYDELSKDFESRPFPEFSEAITHPLGYCFVRCPVGSQRFSIVSINFDPSVRGQGVLTAFINYVRNNPYHYQGVEVAIIENKNLAKSLLSLGWEYKSLFSKLFFSKKPTLINDFQCA
;
A
#
# COMPACT_ATOMS: atom_id res chain seq x y z
N MET A 1 -13.59 -3.40 -13.03
CA MET A 1 -13.67 -4.38 -11.92
C MET A 1 -14.96 -5.17 -12.02
N ASN A 2 -14.85 -6.50 -12.04
CA ASN A 2 -15.93 -7.44 -11.78
C ASN A 2 -16.32 -7.43 -10.29
N ASN A 3 -17.32 -8.24 -9.92
CA ASN A 3 -17.84 -8.27 -8.55
C ASN A 3 -16.78 -8.71 -7.52
N GLU A 4 -16.00 -9.73 -7.84
CA GLU A 4 -14.88 -10.22 -7.02
C GLU A 4 -13.83 -9.12 -6.77
N ALA A 5 -13.43 -8.41 -7.82
CA ALA A 5 -12.48 -7.31 -7.75
C ALA A 5 -13.03 -6.14 -6.92
N LYS A 6 -14.33 -5.83 -7.03
CA LYS A 6 -14.97 -4.81 -6.19
C LYS A 6 -15.01 -5.23 -4.72
N GLN A 7 -15.35 -6.49 -4.43
CA GLN A 7 -15.35 -7.03 -3.07
C GLN A 7 -13.97 -6.93 -2.43
N LEU A 8 -12.93 -7.39 -3.15
CA LEU A 8 -11.55 -7.26 -2.69
C LEU A 8 -11.16 -5.79 -2.47
N PHE A 9 -11.48 -4.90 -3.41
CA PHE A 9 -11.21 -3.47 -3.27
C PHE A 9 -11.84 -2.87 -2.00
N HIS A 10 -13.13 -3.10 -1.78
CA HIS A 10 -13.82 -2.58 -0.59
C HIS A 10 -13.30 -3.19 0.71
N HIS A 11 -12.97 -4.49 0.70
CA HIS A 11 -12.35 -5.15 1.84
C HIS A 11 -10.99 -4.54 2.20
N LEU A 12 -10.12 -4.34 1.20
CA LEU A 12 -8.82 -3.70 1.39
C LEU A 12 -8.98 -2.29 1.99
N CYS A 13 -9.87 -1.46 1.45
CA CYS A 13 -10.10 -0.12 1.96
C CYS A 13 -10.56 -0.15 3.43
N LYS A 14 -11.58 -0.96 3.74
CA LYS A 14 -12.13 -1.08 5.09
C LYS A 14 -11.07 -1.52 6.11
N GLN A 15 -10.33 -2.58 5.80
CA GLN A 15 -9.32 -3.11 6.72
C GLN A 15 -8.15 -2.13 6.87
N TYR A 16 -7.80 -1.42 5.81
CA TYR A 16 -6.75 -0.40 5.86
C TYR A 16 -7.18 0.81 6.71
N ASP A 17 -8.45 1.24 6.62
CA ASP A 17 -9.05 2.26 7.51
C ASP A 17 -9.00 1.83 8.98
N GLU A 18 -9.33 0.56 9.27
CA GLU A 18 -9.29 0.01 10.62
C GLU A 18 -7.86 -0.01 11.18
N LEU A 19 -6.87 -0.43 10.38
CA LEU A 19 -5.46 -0.38 10.77
C LEU A 19 -4.98 1.06 11.01
N SER A 20 -5.40 2.02 10.17
CA SER A 20 -5.00 3.42 10.33
C SER A 20 -5.55 4.03 11.63
N LYS A 21 -6.81 3.75 11.98
CA LYS A 21 -7.42 4.20 13.24
C LYS A 21 -6.73 3.62 14.46
N ASP A 22 -6.41 2.33 14.43
CA ASP A 22 -5.67 1.68 15.52
C ASP A 22 -4.25 2.27 15.64
N PHE A 23 -3.58 2.54 14.52
CA PHE A 23 -2.29 3.21 14.47
C PHE A 23 -2.32 4.61 15.09
N GLU A 24 -3.29 5.46 14.72
CA GLU A 24 -3.46 6.83 15.26
C GLU A 24 -3.70 6.83 16.77
N SER A 25 -4.30 5.77 17.31
CA SER A 25 -4.59 5.67 18.75
C SER A 25 -3.37 5.35 19.61
N ARG A 26 -2.25 4.92 19.01
CA ARG A 26 -1.08 4.40 19.73
C ARG A 26 0.06 5.42 19.73
N PRO A 27 0.71 5.69 20.89
CA PRO A 27 1.84 6.63 20.97
C PRO A 27 3.14 6.09 20.33
N PHE A 28 3.32 4.77 20.29
CA PHE A 28 4.45 4.10 19.63
C PHE A 28 3.94 2.87 18.87
N PRO A 29 3.27 3.08 17.73
CA PRO A 29 2.67 1.99 16.98
C PRO A 29 3.76 1.07 16.39
N GLU A 30 3.62 -0.22 16.65
CA GLU A 30 4.39 -1.28 16.00
C GLU A 30 3.40 -2.37 15.61
N PHE A 31 3.45 -2.78 14.34
CA PHE A 31 2.64 -3.90 13.87
C PHE A 31 3.18 -4.48 12.57
N SER A 32 2.78 -5.72 12.28
CA SER A 32 3.02 -6.40 11.01
C SER A 32 1.79 -7.24 10.71
N GLU A 33 0.90 -6.69 9.90
CA GLU A 33 -0.45 -7.23 9.68
C GLU A 33 -0.68 -7.58 8.22
N ALA A 34 -1.34 -8.70 7.99
CA ALA A 34 -1.78 -9.10 6.66
C ALA A 34 -3.29 -8.92 6.54
N ILE A 35 -3.72 -7.96 5.74
CA ILE A 35 -5.11 -7.86 5.30
C ILE A 35 -5.35 -9.04 4.35
N THR A 36 -6.10 -10.05 4.81
CA THR A 36 -6.31 -11.31 4.08
C THR A 36 -7.72 -11.42 3.53
N HIS A 37 -7.82 -11.80 2.25
CA HIS A 37 -9.06 -12.08 1.55
C HIS A 37 -8.88 -13.34 0.69
N PRO A 38 -9.92 -14.13 0.41
CA PRO A 38 -9.81 -15.29 -0.50
C PRO A 38 -9.25 -14.94 -1.89
N LEU A 39 -9.37 -13.69 -2.30
CA LEU A 39 -8.92 -13.18 -3.60
C LEU A 39 -7.55 -12.47 -3.55
N GLY A 40 -6.86 -12.49 -2.40
CA GLY A 40 -5.54 -11.87 -2.27
C GLY A 40 -5.24 -11.33 -0.88
N TYR A 41 -4.04 -10.78 -0.73
CA TYR A 41 -3.62 -10.15 0.51
C TYR A 41 -2.84 -8.85 0.28
N CYS A 42 -2.83 -8.02 1.31
CA CYS A 42 -2.00 -6.82 1.43
C CYS A 42 -1.28 -6.87 2.78
N PHE A 43 0.05 -6.97 2.75
CA PHE A 43 0.87 -6.95 3.95
C PHE A 43 1.28 -5.52 4.29
N VAL A 44 1.05 -5.12 5.53
CA VAL A 44 1.26 -3.77 6.05
C VAL A 44 2.13 -3.84 7.29
N ARG A 45 3.10 -2.94 7.41
CA ARG A 45 4.06 -2.94 8.53
C ARG A 45 4.33 -1.56 9.06
N CYS A 46 4.25 -1.40 10.38
CA CYS A 46 4.86 -0.30 11.10
C CYS A 46 6.10 -0.80 11.86
N PRO A 47 7.32 -0.42 11.46
CA PRO A 47 8.52 -0.78 12.20
C PRO A 47 8.60 -0.05 13.56
N VAL A 48 9.28 -0.67 14.53
CA VAL A 48 9.55 -0.08 15.85
C VAL A 48 10.09 1.34 15.72
N GLY A 49 9.52 2.27 16.48
CA GLY A 49 9.97 3.66 16.52
C GLY A 49 9.61 4.48 15.28
N SER A 50 8.82 3.92 14.36
CA SER A 50 8.30 4.64 13.20
C SER A 50 6.97 5.30 13.54
N GLN A 51 6.82 6.56 13.15
CA GLN A 51 5.51 7.23 13.06
C GLN A 51 4.86 7.02 11.68
N ARG A 52 5.30 5.97 10.98
CA ARG A 52 4.88 5.67 9.63
C ARG A 52 4.71 4.17 9.44
N PHE A 53 3.64 3.78 8.78
CA PHE A 53 3.41 2.38 8.42
C PHE A 53 3.31 2.21 6.91
N SER A 54 3.77 1.08 6.41
CA SER A 54 3.97 0.88 4.99
C SER A 54 3.18 -0.30 4.43
N ILE A 55 2.67 -0.15 3.21
CA ILE A 55 2.29 -1.32 2.39
C ILE A 55 3.58 -2.00 1.92
N VAL A 56 3.82 -3.21 2.39
CA VAL A 56 5.04 -3.97 2.13
C VAL A 56 4.88 -4.96 0.98
N SER A 57 3.74 -5.63 0.85
CA SER A 57 3.53 -6.50 -0.31
C SER A 57 2.06 -6.68 -0.62
N ILE A 58 1.77 -6.90 -1.90
CA ILE A 58 0.41 -7.14 -2.38
C ILE A 58 0.46 -8.31 -3.35
N ASN A 59 -0.41 -9.29 -3.14
CA ASN A 59 -0.63 -10.39 -4.06
C ASN A 59 -2.11 -10.65 -4.22
N PHE A 60 -2.61 -10.56 -5.45
CA PHE A 60 -4.00 -10.80 -5.77
C PHE A 60 -4.17 -12.10 -6.55
N ASP A 61 -5.33 -12.72 -6.47
CA ASP A 61 -5.70 -13.87 -7.28
C ASP A 61 -5.71 -13.51 -8.78
N PRO A 62 -5.28 -14.41 -9.69
CA PRO A 62 -5.38 -14.16 -11.12
C PRO A 62 -6.74 -13.66 -11.62
N SER A 63 -7.86 -14.08 -11.04
CA SER A 63 -9.20 -13.68 -11.46
C SER A 63 -9.46 -12.18 -11.32
N VAL A 64 -8.79 -11.51 -10.37
CA VAL A 64 -8.96 -10.08 -10.07
C VAL A 64 -7.77 -9.22 -10.52
N ARG A 65 -6.67 -9.84 -10.98
CA ARG A 65 -5.53 -9.11 -11.56
C ARG A 65 -5.93 -8.38 -12.84
N GLY A 66 -5.28 -7.25 -13.12
CA GLY A 66 -5.56 -6.44 -14.32
C GLY A 66 -6.89 -5.67 -14.27
N GLN A 67 -7.71 -5.86 -13.24
CA GLN A 67 -9.02 -5.21 -13.14
C GLN A 67 -9.00 -3.83 -12.46
N GLY A 68 -7.82 -3.36 -12.07
CA GLY A 68 -7.63 -2.03 -11.46
C GLY A 68 -7.81 -1.95 -9.94
N VAL A 69 -8.01 -3.08 -9.24
CA VAL A 69 -8.17 -3.14 -7.76
C VAL A 69 -7.08 -2.35 -7.05
N LEU A 70 -5.84 -2.60 -7.46
CA LEU A 70 -4.66 -2.02 -6.84
C LEU A 70 -4.57 -0.52 -7.06
N THR A 71 -4.75 -0.09 -8.30
CA THR A 71 -4.77 1.33 -8.66
C THR A 71 -5.86 2.07 -7.90
N ALA A 72 -7.06 1.50 -7.81
CA ALA A 72 -8.15 2.11 -7.06
C ALA A 72 -7.87 2.16 -5.56
N PHE A 73 -7.30 1.09 -4.99
CA PHE A 73 -6.91 1.06 -3.58
C PHE A 73 -5.86 2.12 -3.26
N ILE A 74 -4.79 2.24 -4.05
CA ILE A 74 -3.78 3.29 -3.83
C ILE A 74 -4.37 4.69 -4.06
N ASN A 75 -5.24 4.87 -5.04
CA ASN A 75 -5.93 6.15 -5.25
C ASN A 75 -6.87 6.49 -4.08
N TYR A 76 -7.53 5.49 -3.49
CA TYR A 76 -8.34 5.67 -2.29
C TYR A 76 -7.49 6.18 -1.12
N VAL A 77 -6.32 5.56 -0.87
CA VAL A 77 -5.37 6.03 0.14
C VAL A 77 -4.91 7.46 -0.17
N ARG A 78 -4.51 7.74 -1.42
CA ARG A 78 -4.02 9.06 -1.84
C ARG A 78 -5.05 10.18 -1.68
N ASN A 79 -6.32 9.88 -1.92
CA ASN A 79 -7.39 10.87 -1.88
C ASN A 79 -7.90 11.16 -0.47
N ASN A 80 -7.39 10.46 0.56
CA ASN A 80 -7.74 10.67 1.96
C ASN A 80 -6.47 10.96 2.80
N PRO A 81 -5.67 11.98 2.46
CA PRO A 81 -4.32 12.17 3.03
C PRO A 81 -4.32 12.35 4.55
N TYR A 82 -5.33 13.01 5.11
CA TYR A 82 -5.46 13.21 6.55
C TYR A 82 -5.81 11.92 7.32
N HIS A 83 -6.41 10.93 6.65
CA HIS A 83 -6.76 9.66 7.27
C HIS A 83 -5.59 8.68 7.34
N TYR A 84 -4.51 8.98 6.60
CA TYR A 84 -3.37 8.10 6.39
C TYR A 84 -2.05 8.83 6.55
N GLN A 85 -2.04 9.88 7.37
CA GLN A 85 -0.85 10.67 7.62
C GLN A 85 0.28 9.76 8.13
N GLY A 86 1.40 9.71 7.40
CA GLY A 86 2.51 8.81 7.71
C GLY A 86 2.47 7.45 6.98
N VAL A 87 1.61 7.24 5.98
CA VAL A 87 1.66 6.00 5.17
C VAL A 87 2.78 6.03 4.12
N GLU A 88 3.58 4.97 4.03
CA GLU A 88 4.56 4.75 2.96
C GLU A 88 4.19 3.52 2.09
N VAL A 89 4.73 3.37 0.89
CA VAL A 89 4.63 2.11 0.13
C VAL A 89 6.05 1.52 0.00
N ALA A 90 6.36 0.52 0.80
CA ALA A 90 7.74 0.08 0.95
C ALA A 90 8.21 -0.87 -0.15
N ILE A 91 7.40 -1.86 -0.58
CA ILE A 91 7.88 -2.85 -1.56
C ILE A 91 6.73 -3.26 -2.49
N ILE A 92 7.06 -3.33 -3.78
CA ILE A 92 6.13 -3.72 -4.82
C ILE A 92 6.79 -4.82 -5.63
N GLU A 93 6.29 -6.03 -5.46
CA GLU A 93 6.82 -7.20 -6.18
C GLU A 93 6.27 -7.29 -7.62
N ASN A 94 5.30 -6.43 -7.98
CA ASN A 94 4.71 -6.37 -9.31
C ASN A 94 5.31 -5.22 -10.15
N LYS A 95 6.11 -5.56 -11.17
CA LYS A 95 6.75 -4.56 -12.05
C LYS A 95 5.76 -3.64 -12.77
N ASN A 96 4.59 -4.14 -13.15
CA ASN A 96 3.57 -3.32 -13.82
C ASN A 96 2.94 -2.34 -12.84
N LEU A 97 2.71 -2.77 -11.61
CA LEU A 97 2.26 -1.87 -10.54
C LEU A 97 3.28 -0.76 -10.30
N ALA A 98 4.56 -1.09 -10.20
CA ALA A 98 5.57 -0.08 -9.96
C ALA A 98 5.65 0.96 -11.07
N LYS A 99 5.50 0.55 -12.34
CA LYS A 99 5.35 1.48 -13.46
C LYS A 99 4.13 2.39 -13.30
N SER A 100 2.97 1.82 -12.93
CA SER A 100 1.76 2.60 -12.69
C SER A 100 1.94 3.60 -11.55
N LEU A 101 2.61 3.23 -10.47
CA LEU A 101 2.84 4.12 -9.34
C LEU A 101 3.87 5.20 -9.65
N LEU A 102 4.94 4.89 -10.38
CA LEU A 102 5.84 5.90 -10.94
C LEU A 102 5.05 6.93 -11.78
N SER A 103 4.12 6.47 -12.63
CA SER A 103 3.28 7.39 -13.42
C SER A 103 2.29 8.21 -12.58
N LEU A 104 2.00 7.77 -11.36
CA LEU A 104 1.15 8.47 -10.39
C LEU A 104 1.95 9.41 -9.47
N GLY A 105 3.25 9.58 -9.72
CA GLY A 105 4.14 10.50 -8.99
C GLY A 105 4.88 9.87 -7.81
N TRP A 106 4.82 8.54 -7.63
CA TRP A 106 5.59 7.86 -6.59
C TRP A 106 7.06 7.76 -6.97
N GLU A 107 7.96 7.84 -5.99
CA GLU A 107 9.41 7.88 -6.24
C GLU A 107 10.15 6.70 -5.60
N TYR A 108 11.28 6.30 -6.17
CA TYR A 108 12.12 5.30 -5.50
C TYR A 108 12.72 5.87 -4.22
N LYS A 109 12.72 5.09 -3.13
CA LYS A 109 13.34 5.48 -1.83
C LYS A 109 14.77 6.03 -1.97
N SER A 110 15.52 5.51 -2.94
CA SER A 110 16.85 5.99 -3.32
C SER A 110 17.24 5.47 -4.71
N LEU A 111 18.21 6.14 -5.34
CA LEU A 111 18.88 5.67 -6.56
C LEU A 111 19.51 4.28 -6.40
N PHE A 112 20.01 3.95 -5.21
CA PHE A 112 20.50 2.62 -4.87
C PHE A 112 19.39 1.58 -4.93
N SER A 113 18.22 1.86 -4.37
CA SER A 113 17.07 0.96 -4.45
C SER A 113 16.60 0.72 -5.89
N LYS A 114 16.65 1.76 -6.74
CA LYS A 114 16.35 1.62 -8.18
C LYS A 114 17.33 0.67 -8.90
N LEU A 115 18.62 0.73 -8.54
CA LEU A 115 19.69 -0.04 -9.17
C LEU A 115 19.76 -1.49 -8.66
N PHE A 116 19.76 -1.70 -7.34
CA PHE A 116 19.98 -3.00 -6.70
C PHE A 116 18.68 -3.82 -6.54
N PHE A 117 17.52 -3.16 -6.42
CA PHE A 117 16.21 -3.81 -6.28
C PHE A 117 15.33 -3.59 -7.51
N SER A 118 15.90 -3.53 -8.71
CA SER A 118 15.16 -3.41 -9.98
C SER A 118 14.08 -4.49 -10.18
N LYS A 119 14.20 -5.63 -9.48
CA LYS A 119 13.20 -6.71 -9.45
C LYS A 119 12.08 -6.51 -8.41
N LYS A 120 12.29 -5.68 -7.38
CA LYS A 120 11.36 -5.37 -6.28
C LYS A 120 11.36 -3.86 -6.00
N PRO A 121 10.75 -3.06 -6.88
CA PRO A 121 10.68 -1.61 -6.71
C PRO A 121 10.11 -1.20 -5.34
N THR A 122 10.82 -0.33 -4.64
CA THR A 122 10.41 0.33 -3.40
C THR A 122 10.05 1.76 -3.73
N LEU A 123 8.79 2.17 -3.53
CA LEU A 123 8.26 3.46 -3.97
C LEU A 123 7.69 4.27 -2.81
N ILE A 124 8.38 5.32 -2.38
CA ILE A 124 7.90 6.22 -1.34
C ILE A 124 7.01 7.30 -1.95
N ASN A 125 5.95 7.64 -1.24
CA ASN A 125 5.33 8.95 -1.32
C ASN A 125 5.18 9.44 0.13
N ASP A 126 5.71 10.62 0.43
CA ASP A 126 5.53 11.25 1.75
C ASP A 126 4.22 12.03 1.66
N PHE A 127 3.17 11.55 2.33
CA PHE A 127 1.94 12.32 2.51
C PHE A 127 2.20 13.42 3.54
N GLN A 128 3.05 14.39 3.22
CA GLN A 128 3.20 15.59 4.03
C GLN A 128 1.92 16.43 3.88
N CYS A 129 1.38 16.92 5.00
CA CYS A 129 0.40 18.00 4.96
C CYS A 129 1.09 19.23 4.33
N ALA A 130 0.48 19.76 3.27
CA ALA A 130 0.72 21.14 2.86
C ALA A 130 0.15 22.10 3.91
#